data_AF-A0A1C2XX65-F1
#
_entry.id   AF-A0A1C2XX65-F1
#
_cell.length_a   1.000
_cell.length_b   1.000
_cell.length_c   1.000
_cell.angle_alpha   90.00
_cell.angle_beta   90.00
_cell.angle_gamma   90.00
#
_symmetry.space_group_name_H-M   'P 1'
#
loop_
_entity.id
_entity.type
_entity.pdbx_description
1 polymer ?
#
loop_
_entity_poly.entity_id
_entity_poly.type
_entity_poly.pdbx_seq_one_letter_code
_entity_poly.pdbx_strand_id
1 'polypeptide(L)'
;MEEKKINLSRRGFLKAGVAAAAAGVIGAINPDVLKAENASLVSLDYASPANGNWSKLVPKMNYGGASVRYAEHNDQWLGTSQIVGEVQNISEYDNGFTMAIRGELGEIPRWNYVTQGKRDPMASGLGFAISFLSTDKAVEGPAPPRAEKLPVPDPEIMSKHIKDTCYYLRADEVGIGKMPAYAYYSHRISPTHGDYATGKIDPNLLMEEIPVTERLPYVICVAVEQHLETWLASTGYDGIAKSQSYRAYHATANITVMLAQYIRSLGYRARAHHFANYASVMGPILIACGMGELTRTGDCVAHPRMGFRNKVAAVTTDLPLVPDKPIDFGMLDFCRVCRKCSENCPGEAISFDEEPVKYNGYLRWNSDFRKCAAFRTGNQEGFSCGRCVKVCPWSSKEDSWFHEAGVWIGSKGKQSASLLKQIDDMFGYGTEEITKYKWWLEWPELFPMPAGYPPTQTTQPSK
;
A
#
# COMPACT_ATOMS: atom_id res chain seq x y z
N MET A 1 -8.52 10.15 -41.36
CA MET A 1 -8.07 8.74 -41.31
C MET A 1 -8.33 8.24 -39.91
N GLU A 2 -9.39 7.46 -39.71
CA GLU A 2 -9.68 6.80 -38.44
C GLU A 2 -8.65 5.68 -38.21
N GLU A 3 -7.85 5.80 -37.14
CA GLU A 3 -7.03 4.70 -36.65
C GLU A 3 -7.94 3.61 -36.08
N LYS A 4 -8.10 2.53 -36.84
CA LYS A 4 -8.77 1.30 -36.40
C LYS A 4 -7.91 0.65 -35.30
N LYS A 5 -8.20 0.95 -34.03
CA LYS A 5 -7.66 0.18 -32.89
C LYS A 5 -8.15 -1.27 -33.00
N ILE A 6 -7.22 -2.19 -33.27
CA ILE A 6 -7.50 -3.63 -33.30
C ILE A 6 -7.71 -4.08 -31.85
N ASN A 7 -8.96 -4.33 -31.46
CA ASN A 7 -9.32 -4.78 -30.13
C ASN A 7 -9.37 -6.33 -30.13
N LEU A 8 -8.26 -6.98 -29.79
CA LEU A 8 -8.17 -8.44 -29.71
C LEU A 8 -8.67 -8.92 -28.36
N SER A 9 -9.76 -9.70 -28.34
CA SER A 9 -10.28 -10.28 -27.09
C SER A 9 -9.24 -11.18 -26.42
N ARG A 10 -9.23 -11.24 -25.08
CA ARG A 10 -8.35 -12.12 -24.26
C ARG A 10 -8.33 -13.57 -24.76
N ARG A 11 -9.47 -14.09 -25.21
CA ARG A 11 -9.61 -15.46 -25.77
C ARG A 11 -9.00 -15.58 -27.19
N GLY A 12 -9.06 -14.51 -27.99
CA GLY A 12 -8.42 -14.44 -29.30
C GLY A 12 -6.91 -14.42 -29.22
N PHE A 13 -6.34 -13.68 -28.28
CA PHE A 13 -4.90 -13.71 -28.02
C PHE A 13 -4.42 -15.04 -27.44
N LEU A 14 -5.14 -15.66 -26.50
CA LEU A 14 -4.74 -16.98 -25.98
C LEU A 14 -4.74 -18.04 -27.09
N LYS A 15 -5.70 -17.99 -28.03
CA LYS A 15 -5.69 -18.89 -29.20
C LYS A 15 -4.56 -18.57 -30.17
N ALA A 16 -4.24 -17.30 -30.39
CA ALA A 16 -3.10 -16.87 -31.20
C ALA A 16 -1.75 -17.18 -30.53
N GLY A 17 -1.67 -17.11 -29.20
CA GLY A 17 -0.50 -17.41 -28.38
C GLY A 17 -0.24 -18.90 -28.26
N VAL A 18 -1.28 -19.73 -28.19
CA VAL A 18 -1.16 -21.19 -28.32
C VAL A 18 -0.72 -21.56 -29.74
N ALA A 19 -1.20 -20.84 -30.77
CA ALA A 19 -0.72 -21.02 -32.14
C ALA A 19 0.73 -20.53 -32.33
N ALA A 20 1.16 -19.45 -31.67
CA ALA A 20 2.52 -18.91 -31.72
C ALA A 20 3.52 -19.70 -30.83
N ALA A 21 3.05 -20.36 -29.78
CA ALA A 21 3.84 -21.33 -29.02
C ALA A 21 4.01 -22.65 -29.81
N ALA A 22 3.04 -23.00 -30.65
CA ALA A 22 3.11 -24.17 -31.54
C ALA A 22 3.85 -23.89 -32.87
N ALA A 23 3.88 -22.63 -33.32
CA ALA A 23 4.63 -22.17 -34.49
C ALA A 23 5.70 -21.19 -34.01
N GLY A 24 6.92 -21.69 -33.74
CA GLY A 24 8.04 -20.97 -33.12
C GLY A 24 8.38 -19.60 -33.72
N VAL A 25 7.61 -18.59 -33.34
CA VAL A 25 7.84 -17.18 -33.67
C VAL A 25 8.08 -16.44 -32.35
N ILE A 26 9.16 -16.81 -31.66
CA ILE A 26 9.93 -15.85 -30.86
C ILE A 26 10.86 -15.18 -31.89
N GLY A 27 10.32 -14.16 -32.56
CA GLY A 27 11.06 -13.35 -33.51
C GLY A 27 12.01 -12.42 -32.78
N ALA A 28 13.30 -12.74 -32.84
CA ALA A 28 14.47 -11.86 -32.67
C ALA A 28 14.54 -11.00 -31.39
N ILE A 29 14.74 -11.66 -30.24
CA ILE A 29 15.62 -11.06 -29.22
C ILE A 29 17.05 -11.39 -29.64
N ASN A 30 17.83 -10.36 -29.93
CA ASN A 30 19.24 -10.50 -30.33
C ASN A 30 20.01 -11.28 -29.23
N PRO A 31 20.64 -12.43 -29.55
CA PRO A 31 21.39 -13.23 -28.58
C PRO A 31 22.54 -12.46 -27.90
N ASP A 32 23.04 -11.41 -28.56
CA ASP A 32 24.13 -10.59 -28.03
C ASP A 32 23.64 -9.57 -26.99
N VAL A 33 22.36 -9.20 -26.98
CA VAL A 33 21.73 -8.38 -25.92
C VAL A 33 21.64 -9.17 -24.61
N LEU A 34 21.38 -10.48 -24.69
CA LEU A 34 21.39 -11.39 -23.53
C LEU A 34 22.80 -11.64 -22.98
N LYS A 35 23.86 -11.43 -23.77
CA LYS A 35 25.26 -11.62 -23.33
C LYS A 35 25.90 -10.35 -22.78
N ALA A 36 25.47 -9.17 -23.23
CA ALA A 36 26.10 -7.90 -22.86
C ALA A 36 25.72 -7.37 -21.47
N GLU A 37 24.54 -7.70 -20.93
CA GLU A 37 24.12 -7.24 -19.58
C GLU A 37 24.52 -8.18 -18.44
N ASN A 38 25.03 -9.38 -18.75
CA ASN A 38 25.46 -10.36 -17.73
C ASN A 38 26.86 -10.08 -17.15
N ALA A 39 27.60 -9.10 -17.68
CA ALA A 39 29.01 -8.88 -17.32
C ALA A 39 29.25 -8.06 -16.03
N SER A 40 28.19 -7.60 -15.35
CA SER A 40 28.30 -6.97 -14.02
C SER A 40 27.30 -7.51 -12.99
N LEU A 41 26.69 -8.67 -13.27
CA LEU A 41 25.76 -9.32 -12.35
C LEU A 41 26.54 -10.08 -11.27
N VAL A 42 26.83 -9.41 -10.16
CA VAL A 42 26.99 -10.12 -8.90
C VAL A 42 25.60 -10.66 -8.53
N SER A 43 25.29 -11.88 -8.97
CA SER A 43 24.16 -12.63 -8.43
C SER A 43 24.48 -12.97 -6.98
N LEU A 44 24.06 -12.11 -6.06
CA LEU A 44 24.00 -12.47 -4.65
C LEU A 44 22.76 -13.36 -4.50
N ASP A 45 22.98 -14.67 -4.66
CA ASP A 45 22.06 -15.68 -4.18
C ASP A 45 21.84 -15.43 -2.69
N TYR A 46 20.66 -14.92 -2.32
CA TYR A 46 20.28 -14.92 -0.92
C TYR A 46 20.09 -16.38 -0.50
N ALA A 47 20.99 -16.84 0.38
CA ALA A 47 20.73 -18.02 1.17
C ALA A 47 19.43 -17.77 1.94
N SER A 48 18.40 -18.55 1.61
CA SER A 48 17.23 -18.77 2.45
C SER A 48 17.66 -18.87 3.93
N PRO A 49 16.88 -18.37 4.92
CA PRO A 49 17.21 -18.53 6.35
C PRO A 49 17.75 -19.94 6.57
N ALA A 50 18.83 -20.12 7.33
CA ALA A 50 19.75 -21.29 7.32
C ALA A 50 19.16 -22.71 7.11
N ASN A 51 17.86 -22.90 7.35
CA ASN A 51 17.06 -24.12 7.15
C ASN A 51 16.00 -24.07 6.00
N GLY A 52 16.06 -23.13 5.05
CA GLY A 52 15.22 -23.13 3.84
C GLY A 52 13.78 -22.60 3.95
N ASN A 53 13.20 -22.49 5.15
CA ASN A 53 11.75 -22.25 5.34
C ASN A 53 11.42 -20.84 5.89
N TRP A 54 10.58 -20.08 5.17
CA TRP A 54 10.09 -18.73 5.51
C TRP A 54 9.21 -18.70 6.77
N SER A 55 8.23 -19.61 6.82
CA SER A 55 7.37 -19.92 7.96
C SER A 55 6.86 -21.36 7.83
N LYS A 56 6.07 -21.89 8.77
CA LYS A 56 5.46 -23.22 8.62
C LYS A 56 4.16 -23.17 7.81
N LEU A 57 3.36 -22.11 7.97
CA LEU A 57 2.08 -21.95 7.28
C LEU A 57 2.26 -21.48 5.84
N VAL A 58 3.31 -20.70 5.57
CA VAL A 58 3.69 -20.21 4.24
C VAL A 58 5.19 -20.48 4.03
N PRO A 59 5.58 -21.72 3.67
CA PRO A 59 6.98 -22.11 3.61
C PRO A 59 7.82 -21.36 2.57
N LYS A 60 7.15 -20.85 1.53
CA LYS A 60 7.77 -20.10 0.43
C LYS A 60 7.05 -18.77 0.25
N MET A 61 7.85 -17.72 0.13
CA MET A 61 7.35 -16.40 -0.24
C MET A 61 6.73 -16.43 -1.64
N ASN A 62 5.59 -15.75 -1.81
CA ASN A 62 4.90 -15.67 -3.10
C ASN A 62 4.97 -14.26 -3.69
N TYR A 63 5.85 -14.09 -4.68
CA TYR A 63 6.06 -12.85 -5.42
C TYR A 63 5.28 -12.76 -6.74
N GLY A 64 4.33 -13.66 -6.99
CA GLY A 64 3.40 -13.58 -8.14
C GLY A 64 4.07 -13.65 -9.52
N GLY A 65 5.28 -14.22 -9.61
CA GLY A 65 6.10 -14.31 -10.83
C GLY A 65 7.21 -13.27 -10.94
N ALA A 66 7.21 -12.23 -10.10
CA ALA A 66 8.23 -11.19 -10.16
C ALA A 66 9.64 -11.74 -9.91
N SER A 67 10.63 -11.23 -10.65
CA SER A 67 12.04 -11.53 -10.39
C SER A 67 12.52 -10.64 -9.26
N VAL A 68 12.82 -11.22 -8.09
CA VAL A 68 13.22 -10.47 -6.90
C VAL A 68 14.70 -10.64 -6.59
N ARG A 69 15.39 -9.52 -6.33
CA ARG A 69 16.71 -9.44 -5.72
C ARG A 69 16.57 -8.88 -4.30
N TYR A 70 17.47 -9.25 -3.40
CA TYR A 70 17.51 -8.71 -2.04
C TYR A 70 18.61 -7.66 -1.93
N ALA A 71 18.31 -6.57 -1.24
CA ALA A 71 19.26 -5.54 -0.88
C ALA A 71 19.62 -5.66 0.61
N GLU A 72 20.84 -5.28 0.99
CA GLU A 72 21.21 -5.22 2.40
C GLU A 72 20.61 -3.99 3.08
N HIS A 73 20.28 -4.11 4.36
CA HIS A 73 19.96 -2.96 5.21
C HIS A 73 21.17 -2.03 5.30
N ASN A 74 20.98 -0.76 4.99
CA ASN A 74 22.03 0.25 5.04
C ASN A 74 21.44 1.67 5.18
N ASP A 75 22.31 2.66 5.40
CA ASP A 75 21.91 4.06 5.60
C ASP A 75 22.01 4.91 4.32
N GLN A 76 22.38 4.30 3.19
CA GLN A 76 22.54 4.96 1.89
C GLN A 76 21.31 4.76 0.98
N TRP A 77 20.45 3.79 1.29
CA TRP A 77 19.33 3.38 0.46
C TRP A 77 18.12 2.99 1.30
N LEU A 78 16.96 3.51 0.91
CA LEU A 78 15.65 3.01 1.32
C LEU A 78 15.18 2.01 0.24
N GLY A 79 15.57 0.74 0.38
CA GLY A 79 15.37 -0.26 -0.66
C GLY A 79 16.14 0.11 -1.93
N THR A 80 15.43 0.39 -3.03
CA THR A 80 16.02 0.83 -4.30
C THR A 80 16.08 2.36 -4.45
N SER A 81 15.62 3.11 -3.44
CA SER A 81 15.60 4.58 -3.46
C SER A 81 16.80 5.16 -2.72
N GLN A 82 17.62 5.93 -3.42
CA GLN A 82 18.85 6.49 -2.84
C GLN A 82 18.54 7.54 -1.77
N ILE A 83 19.20 7.45 -0.63
CA ILE A 83 19.22 8.48 0.41
C ILE A 83 20.31 9.49 0.03
N VAL A 84 19.89 10.73 -0.21
CA VAL A 84 20.69 11.85 -0.73
C VAL A 84 20.73 13.04 0.24
N GLY A 85 20.32 12.81 1.49
CA GLY A 85 20.30 13.79 2.56
C GLY A 85 19.63 13.22 3.81
N GLU A 86 19.54 14.04 4.86
CA GLU A 86 18.87 13.66 6.09
C GLU A 86 17.35 13.48 5.87
N VAL A 87 16.80 12.36 6.34
CA VAL A 87 15.37 12.06 6.27
C VAL A 87 14.74 12.46 7.60
N GLN A 88 13.87 13.46 7.57
CA GLN A 88 13.22 13.99 8.77
C GLN A 88 11.96 13.17 9.10
N ASN A 89 11.69 12.98 10.40
CA ASN A 89 10.37 12.54 10.85
C ASN A 89 9.34 13.62 10.49
N ILE A 90 8.26 13.24 9.81
CA ILE A 90 7.18 14.18 9.40
C ILE A 90 6.06 14.21 10.45
N SER A 91 5.27 15.28 10.49
CA SER A 91 4.07 15.32 11.35
C SER A 91 2.88 14.68 10.64
N GLU A 92 2.10 13.87 11.36
CA GLU A 92 0.80 13.39 10.87
C GLU A 92 -0.19 14.56 10.64
N TYR A 93 0.08 15.71 11.26
CA TYR A 93 -0.70 16.92 11.08
C TYR A 93 -0.61 17.46 9.64
N ASP A 94 0.49 17.23 8.94
CA ASP A 94 0.73 17.77 7.60
C ASP A 94 0.13 16.90 6.48
N ASN A 95 -0.56 15.83 6.85
CA ASN A 95 -1.15 14.89 5.89
C ASN A 95 -2.34 15.53 5.18
N GLY A 96 -2.55 15.15 3.90
CA GLY A 96 -3.67 15.67 3.12
C GLY A 96 -5.07 15.42 3.71
N PHE A 97 -5.27 14.31 4.44
CA PHE A 97 -6.55 14.08 5.15
C PHE A 97 -6.73 15.01 6.34
N THR A 98 -5.65 15.26 7.08
CA THR A 98 -5.67 16.22 8.18
C THR A 98 -5.96 17.64 7.67
N MET A 99 -5.37 18.04 6.54
CA MET A 99 -5.70 19.28 5.84
C MET A 99 -7.18 19.35 5.43
N ALA A 100 -7.76 18.23 4.97
CA ALA A 100 -9.19 18.16 4.66
C ALA A 100 -10.05 18.38 5.91
N ILE A 101 -9.75 17.72 7.03
CA ILE A 101 -10.47 17.88 8.31
C ILE A 101 -10.43 19.34 8.79
N ARG A 102 -9.29 20.02 8.61
CA ARG A 102 -9.15 21.45 8.95
C ARG A 102 -9.81 22.42 7.96
N GLY A 103 -10.37 21.93 6.86
CA GLY A 103 -11.00 22.76 5.83
C GLY A 103 -10.03 23.42 4.85
N GLU A 104 -8.72 23.14 4.93
CA GLU A 104 -7.71 23.72 4.03
C GLU A 104 -7.88 23.29 2.57
N LEU A 105 -8.53 22.14 2.34
CA LEU A 105 -8.83 21.63 0.99
C LEU A 105 -10.24 22.04 0.51
N GLY A 106 -10.98 22.82 1.30
CA GLY A 106 -12.34 23.27 1.02
C GLY A 106 -13.41 22.55 1.84
N GLU A 107 -14.60 23.15 1.87
CA GLU A 107 -15.75 22.69 2.67
C GLU A 107 -16.23 21.29 2.29
N ILE A 108 -16.34 21.01 0.98
CA ILE A 108 -16.80 19.71 0.50
C ILE A 108 -15.84 18.61 0.97
N PRO A 109 -14.51 18.67 0.70
CA PRO A 109 -13.52 17.78 1.30
C PRO A 109 -13.65 17.57 2.81
N ARG A 110 -13.79 18.65 3.58
CA ARG A 110 -13.93 18.58 5.04
C ARG A 110 -15.13 17.77 5.46
N TRP A 111 -16.32 18.21 5.06
CA TRP A 111 -17.57 17.64 5.54
C TRP A 111 -17.78 16.22 5.04
N ASN A 112 -17.38 15.95 3.80
CA ASN A 112 -17.43 14.60 3.25
C ASN A 112 -16.52 13.62 4.00
N TYR A 113 -15.38 14.07 4.53
CA TYR A 113 -14.49 13.21 5.32
C TYR A 113 -15.09 12.83 6.67
N VAL A 114 -15.75 13.75 7.37
CA VAL A 114 -16.34 13.45 8.68
C VAL A 114 -17.73 12.81 8.60
N THR A 115 -18.36 12.82 7.41
CA THR A 115 -19.70 12.25 7.17
C THR A 115 -19.69 10.96 6.35
N GLN A 116 -18.54 10.30 6.22
CA GLN A 116 -18.39 9.10 5.38
C GLN A 116 -19.46 8.03 5.64
N GLY A 117 -19.76 7.73 6.91
CA GLY A 117 -20.78 6.74 7.28
C GLY A 117 -22.23 7.14 6.98
N LYS A 118 -22.51 8.42 6.72
CA LYS A 118 -23.83 8.89 6.27
C LYS A 118 -24.01 8.76 4.76
N ARG A 119 -22.89 8.71 4.02
CA ARG A 119 -22.89 8.70 2.56
C ARG A 119 -22.75 7.27 2.00
N ASP A 120 -21.95 6.42 2.63
CA ASP A 120 -21.67 5.05 2.19
C ASP A 120 -22.18 4.03 3.22
N PRO A 121 -23.30 3.32 2.99
CA PRO A 121 -23.82 2.33 3.94
C PRO A 121 -22.86 1.18 4.25
N MET A 122 -22.09 0.70 3.26
CA MET A 122 -21.15 -0.40 3.45
C MET A 122 -19.92 0.07 4.24
N ALA A 123 -19.35 1.22 3.88
CA ALA A 123 -18.24 1.79 4.64
C ALA A 123 -18.68 2.26 6.03
N SER A 124 -19.96 2.59 6.25
CA SER A 124 -20.51 2.86 7.57
C SER A 124 -20.40 1.63 8.48
N GLY A 125 -20.86 0.47 8.02
CA GLY A 125 -20.76 -0.80 8.77
C GLY A 125 -19.31 -1.21 9.06
N LEU A 126 -18.44 -1.14 8.06
CA LEU A 126 -17.01 -1.46 8.23
C LEU A 126 -16.30 -0.44 9.13
N GLY A 127 -16.63 0.84 8.97
CA GLY A 127 -16.09 1.94 9.79
C GLY A 127 -16.50 1.80 11.26
N PHE A 128 -17.74 1.41 11.53
CA PHE A 128 -18.21 1.11 12.88
C PHE A 128 -17.36 0.03 13.55
N ALA A 129 -17.05 -1.07 12.85
CA ALA A 129 -16.19 -2.12 13.39
C ALA A 129 -14.75 -1.63 13.64
N ILE A 130 -14.16 -0.90 12.69
CA ILE A 130 -12.81 -0.31 12.83
C ILE A 130 -12.75 0.63 14.04
N SER A 131 -13.84 1.35 14.32
CA SER A 131 -13.89 2.38 15.34
C SER A 131 -13.53 1.89 16.75
N PHE A 132 -13.72 0.61 17.06
CA PHE A 132 -13.35 0.02 18.36
C PHE A 132 -11.84 -0.21 18.47
N LEU A 133 -11.16 -0.34 17.34
CA LEU A 133 -9.72 -0.58 17.24
C LEU A 133 -8.93 0.74 17.18
N SER A 134 -9.58 1.88 16.96
CA SER A 134 -8.92 3.21 16.80
C SER A 134 -8.32 3.79 18.09
N THR A 135 -8.72 3.30 19.27
CA THR A 135 -8.36 3.93 20.55
C THR A 135 -6.90 3.69 20.92
N ASP A 136 -6.27 4.62 21.64
CA ASP A 136 -4.91 4.43 22.19
C ASP A 136 -4.82 3.14 23.02
N LYS A 137 -5.86 2.82 23.81
CA LYS A 137 -5.96 1.57 24.57
C LYS A 137 -5.92 0.31 23.68
N ALA A 138 -6.46 0.36 22.47
CA ALA A 138 -6.42 -0.77 21.55
C ALA A 138 -5.01 -0.97 20.97
N VAL A 139 -4.34 0.12 20.57
CA VAL A 139 -3.03 0.05 19.92
C VAL A 139 -1.86 -0.12 20.89
N GLU A 140 -1.93 0.47 22.09
CA GLU A 140 -0.89 0.39 23.15
C GLU A 140 -1.15 -0.73 24.15
N GLY A 141 -2.40 -1.17 24.24
CA GLY A 141 -2.85 -2.15 25.23
C GLY A 141 -3.42 -1.51 26.50
N PRO A 142 -4.21 -2.28 27.26
CA PRO A 142 -4.87 -1.78 28.47
C PRO A 142 -3.93 -1.70 29.68
N ALA A 143 -2.74 -2.27 29.59
CA ALA A 143 -1.78 -2.40 30.66
C ALA A 143 -0.36 -2.46 30.08
N PRO A 144 0.68 -2.13 30.89
CA PRO A 144 2.06 -2.37 30.52
C PRO A 144 2.33 -3.82 30.11
N PRO A 145 3.43 -4.10 29.38
CA PRO A 145 3.87 -5.46 29.13
C PRO A 145 3.98 -6.27 30.42
N ARG A 146 3.79 -7.60 30.31
CA ARG A 146 3.96 -8.52 31.42
C ARG A 146 5.31 -8.28 32.12
N ALA A 147 5.27 -8.09 33.44
CA ALA A 147 6.46 -7.74 34.23
C ALA A 147 7.56 -8.82 34.14
N GLU A 148 7.18 -10.08 34.24
CA GLU A 148 8.08 -11.22 34.07
C GLU A 148 8.02 -11.73 32.62
N LYS A 149 9.11 -11.55 31.87
CA LYS A 149 9.20 -12.08 30.49
C LYS A 149 9.01 -13.58 30.47
N LEU A 150 8.15 -14.06 29.58
CA LEU A 150 8.03 -15.48 29.31
C LEU A 150 9.27 -15.96 28.52
N PRO A 151 9.71 -17.21 28.73
CA PRO A 151 10.72 -17.81 27.87
C PRO A 151 10.25 -17.80 26.42
N VAL A 152 11.08 -17.23 25.54
CA VAL A 152 10.91 -17.26 24.08
C VAL A 152 12.09 -17.99 23.46
N PRO A 153 11.92 -18.66 22.31
CA PRO A 153 13.04 -19.29 21.61
C PRO A 153 14.00 -18.22 21.06
N ASP A 154 15.09 -18.66 20.43
CA ASP A 154 16.02 -17.76 19.75
C ASP A 154 15.31 -16.92 18.66
N PRO A 155 15.89 -15.78 18.24
CA PRO A 155 15.25 -14.85 17.30
C PRO A 155 14.87 -15.48 15.95
N GLU A 156 15.58 -16.48 15.45
CA GLU A 156 15.24 -17.12 14.16
C GLU A 156 13.94 -17.90 14.28
N ILE A 157 13.84 -18.74 15.31
CA ILE A 157 12.61 -19.51 15.58
C ILE A 157 11.47 -18.57 15.94
N MET A 158 11.74 -17.52 16.73
CA MET A 158 10.73 -16.54 17.12
C MET A 158 10.17 -15.77 15.91
N SER A 159 11.02 -15.43 14.94
CA SER A 159 10.60 -14.75 13.71
C SER A 159 9.67 -15.61 12.86
N LYS A 160 9.97 -16.91 12.73
CA LYS A 160 9.08 -17.86 12.05
C LYS A 160 7.75 -18.00 12.78
N HIS A 161 7.78 -18.09 14.10
CA HIS A 161 6.58 -18.15 14.95
C HIS A 161 5.71 -16.90 14.80
N ILE A 162 6.30 -15.70 14.78
CA ILE A 162 5.56 -14.45 14.57
C ILE A 162 4.92 -14.42 13.18
N LYS A 163 5.66 -14.81 12.12
CA LYS A 163 5.10 -14.92 10.76
C LYS A 163 3.92 -15.91 10.73
N ASP A 164 4.09 -17.10 11.29
CA ASP A 164 3.02 -18.11 11.42
C ASP A 164 1.82 -17.57 12.21
N THR A 165 2.05 -16.82 13.28
CA THR A 165 0.97 -16.17 14.06
C THR A 165 0.19 -15.20 13.18
N CYS A 166 0.86 -14.35 12.40
CA CYS A 166 0.20 -13.42 11.50
C CYS A 166 -0.58 -14.13 10.38
N TYR A 167 -0.03 -15.18 9.78
CA TYR A 167 -0.75 -15.98 8.77
C TYR A 167 -1.95 -16.73 9.38
N TYR A 168 -1.81 -17.26 10.60
CA TYR A 168 -2.93 -17.83 11.37
C TYR A 168 -4.06 -16.79 11.59
N LEU A 169 -3.69 -15.54 11.83
CA LEU A 169 -4.62 -14.41 11.95
C LEU A 169 -5.11 -13.86 10.59
N ARG A 170 -4.81 -14.55 9.47
CA ARG A 170 -5.27 -14.26 8.10
C ARG A 170 -4.58 -13.07 7.43
N ALA A 171 -3.32 -12.79 7.75
CA ALA A 171 -2.49 -11.94 6.89
C ALA A 171 -2.24 -12.64 5.53
N ASP A 172 -2.25 -11.88 4.44
CA ASP A 172 -1.87 -12.38 3.10
C ASP A 172 -0.38 -12.24 2.84
N GLU A 173 0.28 -11.30 3.54
CA GLU A 173 1.73 -11.18 3.56
C GLU A 173 2.23 -10.65 4.91
N VAL A 174 3.44 -11.05 5.30
CA VAL A 174 4.05 -10.66 6.57
C VAL A 174 5.53 -10.44 6.36
N GLY A 175 6.08 -9.31 6.80
CA GLY A 175 7.52 -9.07 6.79
C GLY A 175 7.99 -8.51 8.12
N ILE A 176 9.23 -8.82 8.51
CA ILE A 176 9.86 -8.31 9.72
C ILE A 176 11.00 -7.39 9.27
N GLY A 177 11.09 -6.18 9.82
CA GLY A 177 12.11 -5.21 9.46
C GLY A 177 12.83 -4.66 10.69
N LYS A 178 14.00 -4.06 10.45
CA LYS A 178 14.55 -3.07 11.38
C LYS A 178 13.69 -1.82 11.24
N MET A 179 13.17 -1.29 12.35
CA MET A 179 12.31 -0.11 12.30
C MET A 179 13.15 1.12 11.93
N PRO A 180 12.93 1.76 10.77
CA PRO A 180 13.70 2.95 10.41
C PRO A 180 13.36 4.10 11.36
N ALA A 181 14.36 4.76 11.93
CA ALA A 181 14.13 5.82 12.92
C ALA A 181 13.30 6.98 12.35
N TYR A 182 13.53 7.32 11.07
CA TYR A 182 12.78 8.35 10.34
C TYR A 182 11.35 7.92 9.94
N ALA A 183 10.99 6.64 10.08
CA ALA A 183 9.66 6.14 9.76
C ALA A 183 8.65 6.35 10.90
N TYR A 184 9.06 6.83 12.07
CA TYR A 184 8.13 7.37 13.06
C TYR A 184 7.60 8.72 12.60
N TYR A 185 6.38 9.08 13.00
CA TYR A 185 5.99 10.49 12.92
C TYR A 185 6.77 11.31 13.96
N SER A 186 6.93 12.61 13.74
CA SER A 186 7.37 13.54 14.79
C SER A 186 6.23 13.77 15.78
N HIS A 187 5.02 14.01 15.25
CA HIS A 187 3.77 14.14 16.01
C HIS A 187 2.67 13.33 15.33
N ARG A 188 1.82 12.69 16.13
CA ARG A 188 0.54 12.12 15.71
C ARG A 188 -0.58 13.09 16.06
N ILE A 189 -1.77 12.91 15.49
CA ILE A 189 -2.94 13.73 15.84
C ILE A 189 -3.81 13.07 16.91
N SER A 190 -4.45 13.89 17.73
CA SER A 190 -5.56 13.50 18.62
C SER A 190 -6.67 14.55 18.54
N PRO A 191 -7.95 14.20 18.31
CA PRO A 191 -8.46 12.87 18.02
C PRO A 191 -7.85 12.24 16.77
N THR A 192 -7.91 10.91 16.68
CA THR A 192 -7.25 10.16 15.61
C THR A 192 -8.02 10.28 14.29
N HIS A 193 -7.36 9.95 13.17
CA HIS A 193 -8.03 9.82 11.87
C HIS A 193 -9.25 8.88 11.94
N GLY A 194 -9.16 7.80 12.73
CA GLY A 194 -10.26 6.88 12.98
C GLY A 194 -11.45 7.55 13.67
N ASP A 195 -11.20 8.43 14.63
CA ASP A 195 -12.26 9.14 15.37
C ASP A 195 -13.04 10.09 14.44
N TYR A 196 -12.33 10.89 13.64
CA TYR A 196 -12.94 11.76 12.64
C TYR A 196 -13.67 10.97 11.54
N ALA A 197 -13.03 9.94 10.97
CA ALA A 197 -13.58 9.19 9.85
C ALA A 197 -14.81 8.34 10.20
N THR A 198 -14.95 7.97 11.48
CA THR A 198 -16.09 7.16 11.97
C THR A 198 -17.22 8.01 12.53
N GLY A 199 -17.05 9.34 12.61
CA GLY A 199 -18.08 10.26 13.11
C GLY A 199 -18.39 10.10 14.60
N LYS A 200 -17.42 9.58 15.38
CA LYS A 200 -17.56 9.37 16.84
C LYS A 200 -17.45 10.65 17.68
N ILE A 201 -16.89 11.69 17.08
CA ILE A 201 -16.57 12.95 17.73
C ILE A 201 -17.29 14.09 17.05
N ASP A 202 -17.38 15.23 17.74
CA ASP A 202 -17.76 16.47 17.10
C ASP A 202 -16.76 16.78 15.97
N PRO A 203 -17.21 16.91 14.71
CA PRO A 203 -16.34 17.25 13.59
C PRO A 203 -15.67 18.63 13.70
N ASN A 204 -16.13 19.48 14.63
CA ASN A 204 -15.51 20.77 14.94
C ASN A 204 -14.48 20.70 16.05
N LEU A 205 -14.31 19.54 16.70
CA LEU A 205 -13.26 19.36 17.70
C LEU A 205 -11.90 19.59 17.04
N LEU A 206 -11.12 20.51 17.60
CA LEU A 206 -9.78 20.81 17.12
C LEU A 206 -8.86 19.64 17.42
N MET A 207 -8.00 19.33 16.46
CA MET A 207 -6.95 18.34 16.63
C MET A 207 -5.74 18.95 17.32
N GLU A 208 -5.10 18.17 18.17
CA GLU A 208 -3.85 18.46 18.84
C GLU A 208 -2.73 17.60 18.25
N GLU A 209 -1.52 18.15 18.22
CA GLU A 209 -0.31 17.42 17.86
C GLU A 209 0.32 16.78 19.11
N ILE A 210 0.39 15.45 19.11
CA ILE A 210 0.95 14.66 20.21
C ILE A 210 2.33 14.15 19.79
N PRO A 211 3.42 14.52 20.48
CA PRO A 211 4.75 14.05 20.15
C PRO A 211 4.84 12.52 20.20
N VAL A 212 5.46 11.93 19.17
CA VAL A 212 5.77 10.49 19.15
C VAL A 212 7.19 10.31 19.67
N THR A 213 7.31 9.86 20.92
CA THR A 213 8.60 9.73 21.62
C THR A 213 9.14 8.30 21.64
N GLU A 214 8.27 7.29 21.52
CA GLU A 214 8.70 5.89 21.54
C GLU A 214 9.54 5.54 20.31
N ARG A 215 10.62 4.80 20.55
CA ARG A 215 11.47 4.20 19.50
C ARG A 215 11.73 2.74 19.86
N LEU A 216 11.21 1.84 19.03
CA LEU A 216 11.36 0.40 19.15
C LEU A 216 12.19 -0.12 17.97
N PRO A 217 13.06 -1.12 18.17
CA PRO A 217 14.06 -1.52 17.18
C PRO A 217 13.50 -2.34 16.02
N TYR A 218 12.41 -3.07 16.21
CA TYR A 218 11.84 -3.97 15.21
C TYR A 218 10.43 -3.54 14.82
N VAL A 219 10.07 -3.89 13.58
CA VAL A 219 8.71 -3.70 13.06
C VAL A 219 8.26 -4.95 12.34
N ILE A 220 7.03 -5.38 12.61
CA ILE A 220 6.35 -6.48 11.91
C ILE A 220 5.26 -5.84 11.07
N CYS A 221 5.37 -5.92 9.74
CA CYS A 221 4.37 -5.41 8.82
C CYS A 221 3.50 -6.55 8.31
N VAL A 222 2.19 -6.34 8.29
CA VAL A 222 1.22 -7.28 7.71
C VAL A 222 0.48 -6.60 6.58
N ALA A 223 0.21 -7.34 5.52
CA ALA A 223 -0.66 -6.90 4.43
C ALA A 223 -1.87 -7.82 4.29
N VAL A 224 -3.01 -7.22 3.97
CA VAL A 224 -4.22 -7.93 3.54
C VAL A 224 -4.62 -7.40 2.17
N GLU A 225 -4.90 -8.31 1.26
CA GLU A 225 -5.28 -8.02 -0.10
C GLU A 225 -6.72 -7.44 -0.16
N GLN A 226 -6.88 -6.44 -1.01
CA GLN A 226 -8.18 -5.97 -1.46
C GLN A 226 -8.72 -6.93 -2.52
N HIS A 227 -10.04 -7.06 -2.64
CA HIS A 227 -10.63 -8.10 -3.48
C HIS A 227 -10.50 -7.75 -4.97
N LEU A 228 -9.73 -8.56 -5.71
CA LEU A 228 -9.40 -8.34 -7.11
C LEU A 228 -10.63 -8.20 -8.00
N GLU A 229 -11.54 -9.16 -7.95
CA GLU A 229 -12.71 -9.22 -8.83
C GLU A 229 -13.58 -7.97 -8.66
N THR A 230 -13.70 -7.47 -7.43
CA THR A 230 -14.42 -6.21 -7.19
C THR A 230 -13.69 -5.01 -7.76
N TRP A 231 -12.36 -4.97 -7.67
CA TRP A 231 -11.60 -3.96 -8.42
C TRP A 231 -11.79 -4.11 -9.92
N LEU A 232 -11.83 -5.32 -10.48
CA LEU A 232 -12.02 -5.51 -11.93
C LEU A 232 -13.32 -4.89 -12.44
N ALA A 233 -14.41 -4.91 -11.66
CA ALA A 233 -15.66 -4.23 -12.02
C ALA A 233 -15.72 -2.74 -11.62
N SER A 234 -14.83 -2.27 -10.74
CA SER A 234 -14.89 -0.90 -10.21
C SER A 234 -14.20 0.09 -11.15
N THR A 235 -14.72 1.31 -11.24
CA THR A 235 -14.03 2.42 -11.91
C THR A 235 -12.77 2.85 -11.16
N GLY A 236 -12.55 2.38 -9.93
CA GLY A 236 -11.47 2.85 -9.09
C GLY A 236 -11.88 3.96 -8.13
N TYR A 237 -13.00 4.65 -8.36
CA TYR A 237 -13.47 5.77 -7.54
C TYR A 237 -15.00 5.85 -7.46
N ASP A 238 -15.68 4.75 -7.73
CA ASP A 238 -17.13 4.59 -7.57
C ASP A 238 -17.52 4.25 -6.12
N GLY A 239 -18.75 3.79 -5.92
CA GLY A 239 -19.33 3.53 -4.60
C GLY A 239 -18.64 2.43 -3.79
N ILE A 240 -17.78 1.59 -4.39
CA ILE A 240 -17.14 0.46 -3.67
C ILE A 240 -15.68 0.72 -3.27
N ALA A 241 -15.03 1.74 -3.86
CA ALA A 241 -13.60 1.99 -3.67
C ALA A 241 -13.21 2.20 -2.20
N LYS A 242 -14.02 2.92 -1.43
CA LYS A 242 -13.82 3.12 0.01
C LYS A 242 -13.97 1.82 0.79
N SER A 243 -15.02 1.06 0.51
CA SER A 243 -15.32 -0.20 1.18
C SER A 243 -14.24 -1.27 0.94
N GLN A 244 -13.62 -1.31 -0.24
CA GLN A 244 -12.42 -2.12 -0.50
C GLN A 244 -11.29 -1.79 0.48
N SER A 245 -11.02 -0.50 0.69
CA SER A 245 -10.00 -0.05 1.65
C SER A 245 -10.38 -0.41 3.08
N TYR A 246 -11.63 -0.16 3.50
CA TYR A 246 -12.09 -0.43 4.87
C TYR A 246 -12.11 -1.91 5.21
N ARG A 247 -12.47 -2.79 4.27
CA ARG A 247 -12.36 -4.24 4.46
C ARG A 247 -10.94 -4.65 4.85
N ALA A 248 -9.94 -4.21 4.09
CA ALA A 248 -8.54 -4.57 4.33
C ALA A 248 -7.96 -3.84 5.55
N TYR A 249 -8.33 -2.59 5.81
CA TYR A 249 -7.94 -1.88 7.04
C TYR A 249 -8.50 -2.53 8.30
N HIS A 250 -9.76 -2.96 8.27
CA HIS A 250 -10.34 -3.70 9.39
C HIS A 250 -9.57 -5.00 9.66
N ALA A 251 -9.27 -5.79 8.63
CA ALA A 251 -8.51 -7.03 8.78
C ALA A 251 -7.11 -6.78 9.37
N THR A 252 -6.36 -5.85 8.79
CA THR A 252 -5.00 -5.51 9.26
C THR A 252 -4.98 -4.91 10.68
N ALA A 253 -5.97 -4.09 11.05
CA ALA A 253 -6.12 -3.56 12.40
C ALA A 253 -6.36 -4.69 13.42
N ASN A 254 -7.26 -5.64 13.11
CA ASN A 254 -7.50 -6.79 13.98
C ASN A 254 -6.22 -7.62 14.20
N ILE A 255 -5.51 -7.95 13.12
CA ILE A 255 -4.26 -8.73 13.18
C ILE A 255 -3.24 -8.03 14.07
N THR A 256 -2.99 -6.75 13.84
CA THR A 256 -1.93 -6.01 14.55
C THR A 256 -2.27 -5.71 16.01
N VAL A 257 -3.53 -5.42 16.34
CA VAL A 257 -3.97 -5.26 17.73
C VAL A 257 -3.81 -6.57 18.52
N MET A 258 -4.25 -7.69 17.95
CA MET A 258 -4.08 -9.02 18.57
C MET A 258 -2.60 -9.39 18.72
N LEU A 259 -1.79 -9.15 17.69
CA LEU A 259 -0.36 -9.44 17.72
C LEU A 259 0.39 -8.59 18.75
N ALA A 260 0.12 -7.28 18.79
CA ALA A 260 0.75 -6.39 19.77
C ALA A 260 0.39 -6.81 21.21
N GLN A 261 -0.87 -7.18 21.45
CA GLN A 261 -1.29 -7.69 22.76
C GLN A 261 -0.64 -9.03 23.11
N TYR A 262 -0.49 -9.92 22.14
CA TYR A 262 0.23 -11.18 22.33
C TYR A 262 1.69 -10.93 22.74
N ILE A 263 2.40 -10.04 22.03
CA ILE A 263 3.78 -9.70 22.34
C ILE A 263 3.92 -9.04 23.73
N ARG A 264 3.01 -8.14 24.10
CA ARG A 264 2.95 -7.58 25.47
C ARG A 264 2.72 -8.65 26.53
N SER A 265 1.94 -9.69 26.22
CA SER A 265 1.69 -10.82 27.13
C SER A 265 2.92 -11.72 27.29
N LEU A 266 3.88 -11.69 26.35
CA LEU A 266 5.20 -12.31 26.49
C LEU A 266 6.18 -11.45 27.31
N GLY A 267 5.85 -10.19 27.62
CA GLY A 267 6.66 -9.26 28.40
C GLY A 267 7.53 -8.31 27.57
N TYR A 268 7.21 -8.12 26.28
CA TYR A 268 7.90 -7.20 25.38
C TYR A 268 7.02 -6.00 25.04
N ARG A 269 7.62 -4.83 24.81
CA ARG A 269 6.87 -3.65 24.36
C ARG A 269 6.40 -3.90 22.94
N ALA A 270 5.14 -3.54 22.68
CA ALA A 270 4.61 -3.56 21.34
C ALA A 270 3.47 -2.55 21.17
N ARG A 271 3.45 -1.87 20.03
CA ARG A 271 2.39 -0.95 19.61
C ARG A 271 1.89 -1.33 18.23
N ALA A 272 0.56 -1.40 18.07
CA ALA A 272 -0.05 -1.54 16.75
C ALA A 272 -0.14 -0.19 16.02
N HIS A 273 -0.02 -0.23 14.70
CA HIS A 273 -0.05 0.92 13.81
C HIS A 273 -0.96 0.57 12.63
N HIS A 274 -2.14 1.16 12.54
CA HIS A 274 -3.08 0.92 11.43
C HIS A 274 -3.84 2.21 11.08
N PHE A 275 -4.58 2.19 9.97
CA PHE A 275 -5.25 3.37 9.36
C PHE A 275 -5.91 4.34 10.34
N ALA A 276 -6.52 3.80 11.38
CA ALA A 276 -7.27 4.61 12.32
C ALA A 276 -6.38 5.34 13.34
N ASN A 277 -5.25 4.77 13.73
CA ASN A 277 -4.35 5.31 14.76
C ASN A 277 -2.90 4.91 14.43
N TYR A 278 -2.20 5.81 13.74
CA TYR A 278 -0.80 5.63 13.40
C TYR A 278 0.10 6.41 14.36
N ALA A 279 1.36 5.98 14.42
CA ALA A 279 2.47 6.78 14.95
C ALA A 279 3.71 6.66 14.05
N SER A 280 3.51 6.11 12.83
CA SER A 280 4.56 5.74 11.89
C SER A 280 4.06 5.82 10.45
N VAL A 281 4.99 6.05 9.52
CA VAL A 281 4.78 6.11 8.07
C VAL A 281 4.98 4.71 7.47
N MET A 282 3.94 4.18 6.82
CA MET A 282 3.95 2.78 6.35
C MET A 282 4.90 2.53 5.18
N GLY A 283 5.13 3.49 4.28
CA GLY A 283 5.97 3.29 3.08
C GLY A 283 7.39 2.77 3.41
N PRO A 284 8.19 3.50 4.20
CA PRO A 284 9.49 3.02 4.66
C PRO A 284 9.45 1.69 5.42
N ILE A 285 8.40 1.44 6.22
CA ILE A 285 8.23 0.18 6.94
C ILE A 285 8.06 -1.00 5.97
N LEU A 286 7.24 -0.87 4.93
CA LEU A 286 7.05 -1.94 3.95
C LEU A 286 8.37 -2.32 3.27
N ILE A 287 9.17 -1.31 2.92
CA ILE A 287 10.47 -1.52 2.28
C ILE A 287 11.43 -2.20 3.25
N ALA A 288 11.50 -1.74 4.51
CA ALA A 288 12.33 -2.34 5.54
C ALA A 288 11.94 -3.79 5.86
N CYS A 289 10.66 -4.15 5.68
CA CYS A 289 10.13 -5.50 5.82
C CYS A 289 10.27 -6.37 4.55
N GLY A 290 10.88 -5.87 3.47
CA GLY A 290 11.03 -6.62 2.21
C GLY A 290 9.72 -6.83 1.44
N MET A 291 8.72 -5.97 1.68
CA MET A 291 7.36 -6.12 1.14
C MET A 291 7.08 -5.23 -0.08
N GLY A 292 8.08 -4.58 -0.64
CA GLY A 292 7.92 -3.83 -1.89
C GLY A 292 8.95 -2.73 -2.13
N GLU A 293 8.71 -1.97 -3.20
CA GLU A 293 9.50 -0.82 -3.63
C GLU A 293 8.63 0.44 -3.76
N LEU A 294 9.23 1.62 -3.61
CA LEU A 294 8.57 2.89 -3.94
C LEU A 294 8.17 2.95 -5.41
N THR A 295 7.16 3.77 -5.69
CA THR A 295 6.54 3.84 -7.01
C THR A 295 6.34 5.28 -7.47
N ARG A 296 5.92 5.43 -8.73
CA ARG A 296 5.52 6.72 -9.32
C ARG A 296 4.48 7.49 -8.50
N THR A 297 3.64 6.81 -7.71
CA THR A 297 2.61 7.49 -6.92
C THR A 297 3.16 8.17 -5.66
N GLY A 298 4.47 8.09 -5.42
CA GLY A 298 5.17 8.74 -4.31
C GLY A 298 5.21 7.87 -3.07
N ASP A 299 4.43 8.21 -2.04
CA ASP A 299 4.44 7.53 -0.74
C ASP A 299 3.84 6.11 -0.74
N CYS A 300 3.46 5.57 -1.91
CA CYS A 300 2.93 4.21 -2.00
C CYS A 300 4.00 3.23 -2.47
N VAL A 301 4.07 2.12 -1.75
CA VAL A 301 4.90 0.96 -2.06
C VAL A 301 4.05 -0.07 -2.80
N ALA A 302 4.61 -0.65 -3.86
CA ALA A 302 3.99 -1.78 -4.55
C ALA A 302 4.61 -3.10 -4.09
N HIS A 303 3.75 -4.06 -3.73
CA HIS A 303 4.15 -5.44 -3.49
C HIS A 303 4.34 -6.18 -4.83
N PRO A 304 5.35 -7.04 -5.01
CA PRO A 304 5.61 -7.74 -6.27
C PRO A 304 4.44 -8.61 -6.78
N ARG A 305 3.63 -9.16 -5.88
CA ARG A 305 2.41 -9.95 -6.22
C ARG A 305 1.12 -9.15 -6.26
N MET A 306 0.97 -8.18 -5.34
CA MET A 306 -0.32 -7.53 -5.08
C MET A 306 -0.36 -6.10 -5.61
N GLY A 307 0.78 -5.56 -6.08
CA GLY A 307 0.92 -4.14 -6.41
C GLY A 307 0.46 -3.26 -5.24
N PHE A 308 -0.48 -2.36 -5.52
CA PHE A 308 -1.19 -1.52 -4.56
C PHE A 308 -2.50 -2.13 -4.03
N ARG A 309 -2.88 -3.33 -4.50
CA ARG A 309 -4.13 -4.02 -4.14
C ARG A 309 -4.08 -4.63 -2.74
N ASN A 310 -3.45 -3.95 -1.79
CA ASN A 310 -3.38 -4.36 -0.39
C ASN A 310 -3.56 -3.14 0.51
N LYS A 311 -3.87 -3.40 1.77
CA LYS A 311 -3.67 -2.46 2.87
C LYS A 311 -2.75 -3.11 3.89
N VAL A 312 -2.08 -2.26 4.64
CA VAL A 312 -1.03 -2.64 5.57
C VAL A 312 -1.27 -2.04 6.94
N ALA A 313 -0.77 -2.74 7.93
CA ALA A 313 -0.61 -2.28 9.30
C ALA A 313 0.72 -2.84 9.83
N ALA A 314 1.21 -2.27 10.92
CA ALA A 314 2.46 -2.71 11.52
C ALA A 314 2.34 -2.88 13.04
N VAL A 315 3.26 -3.65 13.62
CA VAL A 315 3.52 -3.69 15.06
C VAL A 315 4.98 -3.34 15.27
N THR A 316 5.26 -2.24 15.98
CA THR A 316 6.63 -1.98 16.44
C THR A 316 6.87 -2.71 17.77
N THR A 317 8.07 -3.24 17.99
CA THR A 317 8.37 -4.05 19.18
C THR A 317 9.86 -4.07 19.55
N ASP A 318 10.15 -4.36 20.83
CA ASP A 318 11.48 -4.74 21.32
C ASP A 318 11.67 -6.25 21.51
N LEU A 319 10.73 -7.08 21.05
CA LEU A 319 10.91 -8.53 20.92
C LEU A 319 12.08 -8.82 19.94
N PRO A 320 13.12 -9.57 20.36
CA PRO A 320 14.23 -9.92 19.47
C PRO A 320 13.76 -10.78 18.28
N LEU A 321 13.99 -10.26 17.07
CA LEU A 321 13.59 -10.88 15.81
C LEU A 321 14.70 -10.75 14.78
N VAL A 322 14.64 -11.56 13.72
CA VAL A 322 15.52 -11.52 12.55
C VAL A 322 14.80 -10.76 11.43
N PRO A 323 15.30 -9.57 11.05
CA PRO A 323 14.74 -8.80 9.95
C PRO A 323 14.91 -9.48 8.60
N ASP A 324 13.87 -9.38 7.77
CA ASP A 324 13.91 -9.61 6.33
C ASP A 324 14.67 -8.49 5.63
N LYS A 325 15.06 -8.72 4.38
CA LYS A 325 15.82 -7.78 3.57
C LYS A 325 14.91 -6.96 2.66
N PRO A 326 15.19 -5.67 2.42
CA PRO A 326 14.56 -4.93 1.33
C PRO A 326 14.73 -5.65 -0.01
N ILE A 327 13.81 -5.39 -0.93
CA ILE A 327 13.76 -6.07 -2.23
C ILE A 327 13.90 -5.11 -3.39
N ASP A 328 14.34 -5.65 -4.52
CA ASP A 328 14.35 -5.03 -5.84
C ASP A 328 13.73 -6.01 -6.84
N PHE A 329 12.59 -5.62 -7.40
CA PHE A 329 11.87 -6.37 -8.44
C PHE A 329 11.69 -5.55 -9.72
N GLY A 330 12.51 -4.51 -9.90
CA GLY A 330 12.50 -3.66 -11.09
C GLY A 330 11.40 -2.60 -11.13
N MET A 331 10.77 -2.29 -9.99
CA MET A 331 9.67 -1.31 -9.94
C MET A 331 10.13 0.10 -10.34
N LEU A 332 11.36 0.49 -10.00
CA LEU A 332 11.95 1.76 -10.40
C LEU A 332 11.95 1.91 -11.93
N ASP A 333 12.52 0.93 -12.65
CA ASP A 333 12.55 0.92 -14.11
C ASP A 333 11.15 0.84 -14.73
N PHE A 334 10.27 0.06 -14.11
CA PHE A 334 8.90 -0.04 -14.55
C PHE A 334 8.16 1.30 -14.47
N CYS A 335 8.30 2.00 -13.35
CA CYS A 335 7.65 3.28 -13.12
C CYS A 335 8.12 4.37 -14.08
N ARG A 336 9.40 4.38 -14.48
CA ARG A 336 9.94 5.37 -15.45
C ARG A 336 9.18 5.38 -16.77
N VAL A 337 8.79 4.22 -17.27
CA VAL A 337 8.15 4.05 -18.59
C VAL A 337 6.63 3.88 -18.54
N CYS A 338 6.06 3.32 -17.46
CA CYS A 338 4.66 2.91 -17.44
C CYS A 338 3.67 4.09 -17.49
N ARG A 339 3.76 5.02 -16.52
CA ARG A 339 2.90 6.23 -16.37
C ARG A 339 1.38 6.03 -16.33
N LYS A 340 0.88 4.79 -16.41
CA LYS A 340 -0.56 4.49 -16.46
C LYS A 340 -1.35 5.02 -15.26
N CYS A 341 -0.75 5.05 -14.07
CA CYS A 341 -1.36 5.65 -12.89
C CYS A 341 -1.49 7.17 -12.99
N SER A 342 -0.54 7.87 -13.61
CA SER A 342 -0.60 9.31 -13.88
C SER A 342 -1.63 9.63 -14.95
N GLU A 343 -1.60 8.90 -16.07
CA GLU A 343 -2.53 9.04 -17.21
C GLU A 343 -4.00 8.88 -16.80
N ASN A 344 -4.27 8.11 -15.74
CA ASN A 344 -5.61 7.81 -15.26
C ASN A 344 -5.95 8.48 -13.91
N CYS A 345 -5.10 9.37 -13.38
CA CYS A 345 -5.37 9.98 -12.08
C CYS A 345 -6.47 11.04 -12.20
N PRO A 346 -7.68 10.84 -11.64
CA PRO A 346 -8.76 11.81 -11.81
C PRO A 346 -8.51 13.13 -11.05
N GLY A 347 -7.64 13.10 -10.04
CA GLY A 347 -7.21 14.31 -9.33
C GLY A 347 -5.96 14.96 -9.93
N GLU A 348 -5.41 14.44 -11.04
CA GLU A 348 -4.17 14.94 -11.67
C GLU A 348 -3.02 15.16 -10.67
N ALA A 349 -2.94 14.25 -9.69
CA ALA A 349 -2.05 14.38 -8.55
C ALA A 349 -0.70 13.70 -8.80
N ILE A 350 -0.63 12.68 -9.65
CA ILE A 350 0.53 11.82 -9.80
C ILE A 350 1.46 12.39 -10.88
N SER A 351 2.75 12.55 -10.55
CA SER A 351 3.74 13.13 -11.47
C SER A 351 3.92 12.32 -12.76
N PHE A 352 4.20 13.05 -13.85
CA PHE A 352 4.60 12.53 -15.16
C PHE A 352 6.12 12.48 -15.36
N ASP A 353 6.91 12.89 -14.35
CA ASP A 353 8.37 12.97 -14.44
C ASP A 353 8.97 11.62 -14.75
N GLU A 354 9.97 11.57 -15.63
CA GLU A 354 10.62 10.30 -15.95
C GLU A 354 11.38 9.77 -14.74
N GLU A 355 12.22 10.60 -14.13
CA GLU A 355 13.09 10.22 -13.02
C GLU A 355 12.54 10.68 -11.66
N PRO A 356 12.82 9.94 -10.57
CA PRO A 356 12.52 10.40 -9.22
C PRO A 356 13.34 11.65 -8.88
N VAL A 357 12.78 12.49 -8.00
CA VAL A 357 13.41 13.72 -7.52
C VAL A 357 13.64 13.64 -6.01
N LYS A 358 14.52 14.50 -5.48
CA LYS A 358 14.77 14.58 -4.04
C LYS A 358 13.51 15.04 -3.30
N TYR A 359 13.12 14.28 -2.27
CA TYR A 359 12.08 14.64 -1.31
C TYR A 359 12.42 14.09 0.07
N ASN A 360 12.40 14.95 1.09
CA ASN A 360 12.71 14.58 2.48
C ASN A 360 13.95 13.66 2.61
N GLY A 361 15.06 14.02 1.95
CA GLY A 361 16.32 13.29 2.08
C GLY A 361 16.51 12.06 1.17
N TYR A 362 15.51 11.61 0.41
CA TYR A 362 15.69 10.48 -0.53
C TYR A 362 15.04 10.73 -1.91
N LEU A 363 15.42 9.93 -2.91
CA LEU A 363 14.87 10.01 -4.26
C LEU A 363 13.54 9.27 -4.37
N ARG A 364 12.51 9.95 -4.87
CA ARG A 364 11.20 9.34 -5.18
C ARG A 364 10.44 10.18 -6.23
N TRP A 365 9.42 9.61 -6.86
CA TRP A 365 8.43 10.45 -7.52
C TRP A 365 7.57 11.17 -6.49
N ASN A 366 7.11 12.37 -6.80
CA ASN A 366 6.22 13.11 -5.91
C ASN A 366 4.84 13.23 -6.53
N SER A 367 3.82 12.86 -5.76
CA SER A 367 2.44 13.20 -6.06
C SER A 367 2.03 14.44 -5.27
N ASP A 368 1.20 15.29 -5.85
CA ASP A 368 0.50 16.35 -5.13
C ASP A 368 -0.57 15.72 -4.22
N PHE A 369 -0.17 15.48 -2.97
CA PHE A 369 -1.04 14.85 -1.98
C PHE A 369 -2.23 15.74 -1.60
N ARG A 370 -2.15 17.07 -1.79
CA ARG A 370 -3.28 17.98 -1.57
C ARG A 370 -4.36 17.73 -2.62
N LYS A 371 -3.99 17.65 -3.90
CA LYS A 371 -4.93 17.26 -4.99
C LYS A 371 -5.50 15.87 -4.77
N CYS A 372 -4.66 14.90 -4.42
CA CYS A 372 -5.11 13.53 -4.16
C CYS A 372 -6.13 13.48 -3.00
N ALA A 373 -5.82 14.13 -1.87
CA ALA A 373 -6.72 14.19 -0.73
C ALA A 373 -8.01 14.93 -1.08
N ALA A 374 -7.92 16.11 -1.71
CA ALA A 374 -9.07 16.90 -2.13
C ALA A 374 -10.01 16.11 -3.05
N PHE A 375 -9.50 15.36 -4.03
CA PHE A 375 -10.32 14.48 -4.85
C PHE A 375 -10.94 13.35 -4.02
N ARG A 376 -10.13 12.64 -3.21
CA ARG A 376 -10.60 11.51 -2.41
C ARG A 376 -11.70 11.89 -1.41
N THR A 377 -11.60 13.06 -0.80
CA THR A 377 -12.61 13.52 0.15
C THR A 377 -13.72 14.29 -0.54
N GLY A 378 -13.45 14.93 -1.68
CA GLY A 378 -14.42 15.70 -2.46
C GLY A 378 -15.20 14.92 -3.52
N ASN A 379 -14.89 13.64 -3.74
CA ASN A 379 -15.49 12.82 -4.80
C ASN A 379 -17.03 12.83 -4.74
N GLN A 380 -17.65 13.18 -5.86
CA GLN A 380 -19.10 13.24 -6.05
C GLN A 380 -19.64 12.11 -6.95
N GLU A 381 -18.76 11.27 -7.51
CA GLU A 381 -19.10 10.11 -8.34
C GLU A 381 -18.96 8.78 -7.58
N GLY A 382 -18.64 8.85 -6.28
CA GLY A 382 -18.47 7.69 -5.42
C GLY A 382 -17.79 8.07 -4.11
N PHE A 383 -17.10 7.09 -3.52
CA PHE A 383 -16.46 7.26 -2.21
C PHE A 383 -14.96 7.01 -2.27
N SER A 384 -14.17 8.04 -1.93
CA SER A 384 -12.71 7.98 -2.01
C SER A 384 -12.22 7.75 -3.44
N CYS A 385 -11.00 7.21 -3.56
CA CYS A 385 -10.39 6.84 -4.83
C CYS A 385 -9.33 5.77 -4.58
N GLY A 386 -9.14 4.93 -5.58
CA GLY A 386 -8.16 3.88 -5.74
C GLY A 386 -7.89 3.61 -7.24
N ARG A 387 -8.11 4.60 -8.11
CA ARG A 387 -7.91 4.44 -9.57
C ARG A 387 -6.49 3.98 -9.90
N CYS A 388 -5.48 4.46 -9.18
CA CYS A 388 -4.10 3.97 -9.32
C CYS A 388 -3.94 2.48 -8.97
N VAL A 389 -4.73 1.95 -8.03
CA VAL A 389 -4.82 0.51 -7.74
C VAL A 389 -5.43 -0.23 -8.93
N LYS A 390 -6.56 0.27 -9.45
CA LYS A 390 -7.28 -0.32 -10.58
C LYS A 390 -6.47 -0.42 -11.87
N VAL A 391 -5.65 0.58 -12.18
CA VAL A 391 -4.99 0.67 -13.49
C VAL A 391 -3.54 0.21 -13.49
N CYS A 392 -2.91 0.05 -12.32
CA CYS A 392 -1.52 -0.38 -12.26
C CYS A 392 -1.38 -1.82 -12.78
N PRO A 393 -0.46 -2.09 -13.73
CA PRO A 393 -0.24 -3.44 -14.25
C PRO A 393 0.06 -4.48 -13.16
N TRP A 394 0.75 -4.06 -12.10
CA TRP A 394 1.10 -4.89 -10.93
C TRP A 394 -0.07 -5.15 -9.96
N SER A 395 -1.15 -4.39 -10.06
CA SER A 395 -2.27 -4.41 -9.10
C SER A 395 -3.54 -5.05 -9.64
N SER A 396 -3.64 -5.35 -10.94
CA SER A 396 -4.92 -5.73 -11.58
C SER A 396 -4.81 -6.91 -12.53
N LYS A 397 -4.50 -8.08 -11.97
CA LYS A 397 -4.32 -9.33 -12.71
C LYS A 397 -4.82 -10.51 -11.89
N GLU A 398 -5.40 -11.48 -12.57
CA GLU A 398 -5.79 -12.78 -12.01
C GLU A 398 -4.55 -13.64 -11.77
N ASP A 399 -4.64 -14.60 -10.85
CA ASP A 399 -3.59 -15.59 -10.66
C ASP A 399 -3.55 -16.57 -11.85
N SER A 400 -2.52 -16.47 -12.69
CA SER A 400 -2.34 -17.30 -13.87
C SER A 400 -0.89 -17.32 -14.35
N TRP A 401 -0.48 -18.43 -14.97
CA TRP A 401 0.89 -18.60 -15.48
C TRP A 401 1.30 -17.49 -16.48
N PHE A 402 0.36 -16.97 -17.27
CA PHE A 402 0.68 -15.97 -18.29
C PHE A 402 0.82 -14.56 -17.68
N HIS A 403 0.10 -14.27 -16.59
CA HIS A 403 0.32 -13.04 -15.82
C HIS A 403 1.63 -13.11 -15.04
N GLU A 404 1.95 -14.26 -14.43
CA GLU A 404 3.23 -14.51 -13.77
C GLU A 404 4.40 -14.31 -14.75
N ALA A 405 4.31 -14.87 -15.96
CA ALA A 405 5.31 -14.65 -17.01
C ALA A 405 5.40 -13.17 -17.41
N GLY A 406 4.26 -12.48 -17.53
CA GLY A 406 4.21 -11.05 -17.83
C GLY A 406 4.95 -10.20 -16.80
N VAL A 407 4.66 -10.38 -15.51
CA VAL A 407 5.34 -9.63 -14.44
C VAL A 407 6.81 -10.04 -14.30
N TRP A 408 7.16 -11.31 -14.55
CA TRP A 408 8.56 -11.73 -14.63
C TRP A 408 9.34 -10.95 -15.68
N ILE A 409 8.78 -10.82 -16.91
CA ILE A 409 9.36 -10.01 -17.99
C ILE A 409 9.46 -8.55 -17.55
N GLY A 410 8.37 -7.99 -17.01
CA GLY A 410 8.32 -6.60 -16.54
C GLY A 410 9.35 -6.26 -15.45
N SER A 411 9.84 -7.27 -14.72
CA SER A 411 10.85 -7.14 -13.66
C SER A 411 12.29 -7.01 -14.19
N LYS A 412 12.55 -7.14 -15.50
CA LYS A 412 13.91 -7.27 -16.06
C LYS A 412 14.55 -5.97 -16.52
N GLY A 413 13.83 -4.84 -16.51
CA GLY A 413 14.37 -3.53 -16.89
C GLY A 413 13.43 -2.71 -17.77
N LYS A 414 13.88 -1.52 -18.19
CA LYS A 414 13.04 -0.51 -18.88
C LYS A 414 12.39 -1.02 -20.17
N GLN A 415 13.12 -1.72 -21.04
CA GLN A 415 12.58 -2.21 -22.32
C GLN A 415 11.47 -3.25 -22.08
N SER A 416 11.71 -4.21 -21.20
CA SER A 416 10.75 -5.25 -20.85
C SER A 416 9.52 -4.68 -20.13
N ALA A 417 9.70 -3.67 -19.28
CA ALA A 417 8.61 -2.93 -18.67
C ALA A 417 7.73 -2.21 -19.69
N SER A 418 8.34 -1.59 -20.71
CA SER A 418 7.61 -0.93 -21.79
C SER A 418 6.77 -1.93 -22.60
N LEU A 419 7.34 -3.11 -22.90
CA LEU A 419 6.60 -4.19 -23.57
C LEU A 419 5.40 -4.65 -22.72
N LEU A 420 5.61 -4.89 -21.42
CA LEU A 420 4.51 -5.28 -20.53
C LEU A 420 3.40 -4.22 -20.49
N LYS A 421 3.74 -2.92 -20.45
CA LYS A 421 2.75 -1.83 -20.53
C LYS A 421 1.93 -1.91 -21.81
N GLN A 422 2.58 -2.07 -22.97
CA GLN A 422 1.88 -2.13 -24.26
C GLN A 422 0.92 -3.32 -24.33
N ILE A 423 1.36 -4.48 -23.84
CA ILE A 423 0.51 -5.67 -23.71
C ILE A 423 -0.67 -5.37 -22.77
N ASP A 424 -0.41 -4.77 -21.62
CA ASP A 424 -1.43 -4.41 -20.63
C ASP A 424 -2.54 -3.53 -21.23
N ASP A 425 -2.15 -2.52 -22.01
CA ASP A 425 -3.07 -1.63 -22.72
C ASP A 425 -3.80 -2.32 -23.86
N MET A 426 -3.12 -3.19 -24.63
CA MET A 426 -3.72 -3.96 -25.72
C MET A 426 -4.83 -4.90 -25.25
N PHE A 427 -4.67 -5.50 -24.06
CA PHE A 427 -5.70 -6.34 -23.44
C PHE A 427 -6.82 -5.56 -22.75
N GLY A 428 -6.71 -4.22 -22.70
CA GLY A 428 -7.69 -3.37 -22.03
C GLY A 428 -7.68 -3.53 -20.50
N TYR A 429 -6.58 -4.00 -19.90
CA TYR A 429 -6.50 -4.06 -18.44
C TYR A 429 -6.62 -2.64 -17.86
N GLY A 430 -7.35 -2.53 -16.76
CA GLY A 430 -7.72 -1.25 -16.17
C GLY A 430 -9.12 -0.76 -16.55
N THR A 431 -9.77 -1.36 -17.56
CA THR A 431 -11.20 -1.15 -17.85
C THR A 431 -12.10 -2.03 -16.98
N GLU A 432 -13.38 -1.69 -16.91
CA GLU A 432 -14.36 -2.26 -15.98
C GLU A 432 -15.06 -3.52 -16.54
N GLU A 433 -15.00 -4.63 -15.81
CA GLU A 433 -15.72 -5.88 -16.10
C GLU A 433 -17.07 -5.95 -15.37
N ILE A 434 -17.92 -4.93 -15.61
CA ILE A 434 -19.16 -4.69 -14.85
C ILE A 434 -20.11 -5.91 -14.86
N THR A 435 -20.41 -6.46 -16.03
CA THR A 435 -21.40 -7.55 -16.18
C THR A 435 -20.99 -8.85 -15.48
N LYS A 436 -19.69 -9.02 -15.20
CA LYS A 436 -19.13 -10.22 -14.60
C LYS A 436 -18.94 -10.09 -13.09
N TYR A 437 -18.48 -8.94 -12.61
CA TYR A 437 -18.03 -8.80 -11.23
C TYR A 437 -18.72 -7.69 -10.42
N LYS A 438 -19.55 -6.82 -11.03
CA LYS A 438 -20.27 -5.80 -10.26
C LYS A 438 -21.39 -6.45 -9.44
N TRP A 439 -21.22 -6.45 -8.12
CA TRP A 439 -22.16 -7.07 -7.18
C TRP A 439 -22.75 -6.09 -6.17
N TRP A 440 -22.13 -4.92 -5.99
CA TRP A 440 -22.52 -3.96 -4.97
C TRP A 440 -23.67 -3.07 -5.44
N LEU A 441 -24.41 -2.55 -4.45
CA LEU A 441 -25.44 -1.54 -4.65
C LEU A 441 -24.82 -0.14 -4.57
N GLU A 442 -25.42 0.82 -5.26
CA GLU A 442 -25.01 2.22 -5.25
C GLU A 442 -26.22 3.12 -5.00
N TRP A 443 -25.96 4.21 -4.29
CA TRP A 443 -26.92 5.29 -4.02
C TRP A 443 -26.27 6.62 -4.44
N PRO A 444 -26.22 6.93 -5.75
CA PRO A 444 -25.57 8.14 -6.23
C PRO A 444 -26.08 9.43 -5.60
N GLU A 445 -27.33 9.45 -5.16
CA GLU A 445 -27.96 10.55 -4.40
C GLU A 445 -27.27 10.84 -3.05
N LEU A 446 -26.51 9.89 -2.50
CA LEU A 446 -25.72 10.05 -1.28
C LEU A 446 -24.28 10.49 -1.54
N PHE A 447 -23.84 10.53 -2.80
CA PHE A 447 -22.47 10.94 -3.15
C PHE A 447 -22.21 12.43 -2.92
N PRO A 448 -23.15 13.36 -3.10
CA PRO A 448 -22.93 14.75 -2.71
C PRO A 448 -22.69 14.93 -1.20
N MET A 449 -22.24 16.13 -0.83
CA MET A 449 -22.15 16.52 0.58
C MET A 449 -23.56 16.54 1.21
N PRO A 450 -23.77 15.93 2.40
CA PRO A 450 -25.08 15.95 3.05
C PRO A 450 -25.53 17.37 3.39
N ALA A 451 -26.84 17.60 3.43
CA ALA A 451 -27.42 18.87 3.88
C ALA A 451 -27.16 19.13 5.37
N GLY A 452 -27.18 20.41 5.78
CA GLY A 452 -27.10 20.82 7.19
C GLY A 452 -25.68 21.01 7.74
N TYR A 453 -24.65 20.96 6.89
CA TYR A 453 -23.28 21.34 7.25
C TYR A 453 -22.97 22.74 6.71
N PRO A 454 -22.85 23.76 7.58
CA PRO A 454 -22.62 25.12 7.15
C PRO A 454 -21.19 25.27 6.60
N PRO A 455 -20.94 26.25 5.71
CA PRO A 455 -19.57 26.67 5.43
C PRO A 455 -18.90 27.05 6.74
N THR A 456 -17.66 26.60 6.98
CA THR A 456 -16.94 27.05 8.16
C THR A 456 -16.84 28.58 8.14
N GLN A 457 -17.21 29.25 9.23
CA GLN A 457 -16.80 30.64 9.41
C GLN A 457 -15.27 30.64 9.44
N THR A 458 -14.66 31.25 8.44
CA THR A 458 -13.22 31.45 8.37
C THR A 458 -12.82 32.37 9.51
N THR A 459 -12.51 31.81 10.68
CA THR A 459 -11.71 32.52 11.68
C THR A 459 -10.29 32.60 11.11
N GLN A 460 -10.06 33.56 10.22
CA GLN A 460 -8.70 34.04 10.01
C GLN A 460 -8.15 34.40 11.39
N PRO A 461 -7.00 33.85 11.82
CA PRO A 461 -6.35 34.36 13.01
C PRO A 461 -6.08 35.85 12.75
N SER A 462 -6.60 36.71 13.63
CA SER A 462 -6.22 38.11 13.65
C SER A 462 -4.70 38.18 13.75
N LYS A 463 -4.09 38.88 12.79
CA LYS A 463 -2.65 39.13 12.68
C LYS A 463 -2.02 39.60 13.99
#